data_AF-A0A9W8CSF5-F1
#
_entry.id   AF-A0A9W8CSF5-F1
#
_cell.length_a   1.000
_cell.length_b   1.000
_cell.length_c   1.000
_cell.angle_alpha   90.00
_cell.angle_beta   90.00
_cell.angle_gamma   90.00
#
_symmetry.space_group_name_H-M   'P 1'
#
loop_
_entity.id
_entity.type
_entity.pdbx_description
1 polymer ?
#
loop_
_entity_poly.entity_id
_entity_poly.type
_entity_poly.pdbx_seq_one_letter_code
_entity_poly.pdbx_strand_id
1 'polypeptide(L)'
;MRITLLALAALSAVASVAQAGEGHQHHFNALGHHDNSVHFEPHDITEDMHPGSLYESKRLIKVSESAPGQWLTVSDIQALRRAGVGFMDVTDTQDMLAESSLASPSYISKLPSKLVRGKEIDAAVEQLSTKLYGDVLVPFTAFHNRYYDSEYGRKSSEWLQAQIEQLVGQQGANVTVQSFKHKFPQSSIIARFEGESDETIVISAHQDSVNMWVPWFGRANGADDDGSGTVTVLEAFRVLLKQEFKPQRTVEFHWYAGEEGGLLGSQDVAKEYKRAQRQVVGNLHFDMTGFWEKESKEVIGLVADRTDAESRALVKGLAETYTKLKTDEFECGYGCSDHASWNAFGFRSAMAFESIDMHANTNIHGPKDTVETLDFDHMLEFSKLAVAYAYEVGYDSGN
;
A
#
# COMPACT_ATOMS: atom_id res chain seq x y z
N MET A 1 -42.35 34.26 -42.58
CA MET A 1 -42.48 33.56 -41.28
C MET A 1 -41.18 32.77 -41.10
N ARG A 2 -40.15 33.29 -40.40
CA ARG A 2 -39.94 33.23 -38.93
C ARG A 2 -40.31 31.82 -38.41
N ILE A 3 -39.41 31.00 -37.89
CA ILE A 3 -38.45 31.23 -36.78
C ILE A 3 -37.17 30.34 -37.00
N THR A 4 -35.94 30.85 -37.20
CA THR A 4 -34.85 31.30 -36.26
C THR A 4 -34.22 30.16 -35.41
N LEU A 5 -33.00 29.70 -35.77
CA LEU A 5 -31.66 29.94 -35.14
C LEU A 5 -31.31 29.08 -33.90
N LEU A 6 -30.21 28.31 -34.00
CA LEU A 6 -29.02 28.41 -33.12
C LEU A 6 -28.00 27.30 -33.46
N ALA A 7 -27.10 27.60 -34.40
CA ALA A 7 -25.83 26.92 -34.58
C ALA A 7 -24.84 27.96 -35.13
N LEU A 8 -23.59 27.91 -34.68
CA LEU A 8 -22.46 28.84 -34.91
C LEU A 8 -22.43 30.12 -34.06
N ALA A 9 -21.53 30.11 -33.07
CA ALA A 9 -20.62 31.22 -32.83
C ALA A 9 -19.33 30.67 -32.20
N ALA A 10 -18.24 30.72 -32.96
CA ALA A 10 -16.88 30.40 -32.58
C ALA A 10 -16.07 31.70 -32.57
N LEU A 11 -15.06 31.75 -31.68
CA LEU A 11 -13.91 32.67 -31.62
C LEU A 11 -14.18 34.19 -31.50
N SER A 12 -13.83 34.76 -30.34
CA SER A 12 -12.78 35.81 -30.24
C SER A 12 -12.62 36.35 -28.81
N ALA A 13 -11.37 36.68 -28.45
CA ALA A 13 -10.91 37.60 -27.40
C ALA A 13 -10.62 37.05 -25.99
N VAL A 14 -9.37 36.65 -25.77
CA VAL A 14 -8.63 36.97 -24.52
C VAL A 14 -7.22 37.41 -24.92
N ALA A 15 -6.97 38.72 -24.88
CA ALA A 15 -5.62 39.29 -24.89
C ALA A 15 -5.62 40.64 -24.16
N SER A 16 -4.57 40.84 -23.35
CA SER A 16 -4.19 42.03 -22.59
C SER A 16 -5.01 42.33 -21.32
N VAL A 17 -4.39 42.18 -20.15
CA VAL A 17 -3.82 43.29 -19.38
C VAL A 17 -2.68 42.74 -18.52
N ALA A 18 -1.45 43.18 -18.81
CA ALA A 18 -0.29 43.09 -17.92
C ALA A 18 0.25 44.51 -17.75
N GLN A 19 0.81 44.77 -16.57
CA GLN A 19 1.42 46.02 -16.05
C GLN A 19 0.49 47.05 -15.40
N ALA A 20 0.52 47.10 -14.06
CA ALA A 20 1.21 48.16 -13.31
C ALA A 20 0.94 48.00 -11.80
N GLY A 21 1.99 48.05 -10.98
CA GLY A 21 1.85 48.08 -9.52
C GLY A 21 3.14 47.71 -8.78
N GLU A 22 4.15 48.56 -8.86
CA GLU A 22 5.28 48.54 -7.93
C GLU A 22 4.86 49.05 -6.55
N GLY A 23 5.46 48.48 -5.49
CA GLY A 23 5.70 49.16 -4.22
C GLY A 23 4.89 48.67 -3.03
N HIS A 24 5.44 47.72 -2.26
CA HIS A 24 5.89 47.98 -0.88
C HIS A 24 6.56 46.74 -0.28
N GLN A 25 7.83 46.89 0.08
CA GLN A 25 8.62 45.94 0.85
C GLN A 25 8.10 45.86 2.29
N HIS A 26 7.85 44.63 2.76
CA HIS A 26 7.96 44.30 4.18
C HIS A 26 8.75 43.01 4.33
N HIS A 27 9.87 43.14 5.03
CA HIS A 27 10.75 42.05 5.44
C HIS A 27 10.01 41.03 6.32
N PHE A 28 10.02 39.76 5.90
CA PHE A 28 9.91 38.61 6.80
C PHE A 28 10.93 37.56 6.37
N ASN A 29 11.73 37.11 7.35
CA ASN A 29 12.77 36.10 7.18
C ASN A 29 12.17 34.78 6.67
N ALA A 30 12.65 34.30 5.53
CA ALA A 30 12.30 33.01 4.97
C ALA A 30 13.08 31.89 5.69
N LEU A 31 12.36 31.09 6.47
CA LEU A 31 12.72 29.70 6.74
C LEU A 31 12.34 28.90 5.48
N GLY A 32 13.25 28.03 5.02
CA GLY A 32 13.12 27.32 3.74
C GLY A 32 11.80 26.56 3.61
N HIS A 33 10.98 26.97 2.65
CA HIS A 33 9.95 26.12 2.06
C HIS A 33 10.64 25.23 1.03
N HIS A 34 10.73 23.94 1.33
CA HIS A 34 10.92 22.94 0.31
C HIS A 34 9.61 22.82 -0.47
N ASP A 35 9.68 23.04 -1.77
CA ASP A 35 8.58 22.87 -2.70
C ASP A 35 8.27 21.37 -2.84
N ASN A 36 7.14 20.94 -2.28
CA ASN A 36 6.64 19.56 -2.35
C ASN A 36 5.73 19.34 -3.58
N SER A 37 5.69 20.27 -4.54
CA SER A 37 4.88 20.09 -5.74
C SER A 37 5.53 19.12 -6.72
N VAL A 38 4.75 18.12 -7.16
CA VAL A 38 5.16 17.24 -8.25
C VAL A 38 4.99 18.01 -9.56
N HIS A 39 6.06 18.66 -10.04
CA HIS A 39 6.06 19.35 -11.33
C HIS A 39 6.34 18.36 -12.47
N PHE A 40 5.34 18.11 -13.32
CA PHE A 40 5.50 17.39 -14.58
C PHE A 40 5.52 18.38 -15.75
N GLU A 41 6.66 18.48 -16.44
CA GLU A 41 6.77 19.16 -17.73
C GLU A 41 6.10 18.30 -18.84
N PRO A 42 5.33 18.89 -19.78
CA PRO A 42 4.65 18.15 -20.86
C PRO A 42 5.57 17.42 -21.84
N HIS A 43 6.89 17.56 -21.72
CA HIS A 43 7.86 17.08 -22.69
C HIS A 43 8.59 15.77 -22.29
N ASP A 44 8.45 15.31 -21.06
CA ASP A 44 9.09 14.06 -20.55
C ASP A 44 8.41 12.77 -21.03
N ILE A 45 7.41 12.85 -21.92
CA ILE A 45 6.40 11.79 -22.13
C ILE A 45 6.58 11.00 -23.44
N THR A 46 7.64 11.26 -24.22
CA THR A 46 7.74 10.70 -25.59
C THR A 46 8.78 9.59 -25.80
N GLU A 47 9.72 9.39 -24.86
CA GLU A 47 10.73 8.32 -24.99
C GLU A 47 10.44 7.06 -24.15
N ASP A 48 9.66 7.15 -23.06
CA ASP A 48 9.49 6.05 -22.08
C ASP A 48 8.19 5.24 -22.26
N MET A 49 7.72 5.08 -23.50
CA MET A 49 6.45 4.41 -23.82
C MET A 49 6.53 2.89 -23.98
N HIS A 50 7.68 2.27 -23.68
CA HIS A 50 7.83 0.82 -23.76
C HIS A 50 7.56 0.17 -22.40
N PRO A 51 6.68 -0.85 -22.31
CA PRO A 51 6.64 -1.68 -21.11
C PRO A 51 8.04 -2.23 -20.86
N GLY A 52 8.45 -2.37 -19.60
CA GLY A 52 9.72 -2.98 -19.29
C GLY A 52 9.82 -4.40 -19.87
N SER A 53 11.05 -4.90 -19.95
CA SER A 53 11.39 -6.17 -20.63
C SER A 53 10.60 -7.39 -20.15
N LEU A 54 9.93 -7.32 -18.99
CA LEU A 54 9.12 -8.42 -18.44
C LEU A 54 7.94 -8.80 -19.34
N TYR A 55 7.46 -7.87 -20.18
CA TYR A 55 6.30 -8.04 -21.06
C TYR A 55 6.62 -8.73 -22.40
N GLU A 56 7.90 -8.92 -22.73
CA GLU A 56 8.32 -9.59 -23.97
C GLU A 56 8.32 -11.12 -23.86
N SER A 57 8.25 -11.65 -22.64
CA SER A 57 8.29 -13.08 -22.34
C SER A 57 7.00 -13.57 -21.69
N LYS A 58 6.70 -14.87 -21.85
CA LYS A 58 5.61 -15.48 -21.11
C LYS A 58 5.94 -15.53 -19.62
N ARG A 59 4.92 -15.41 -18.78
CA ARG A 59 5.02 -15.50 -17.31
C ARG A 59 4.32 -16.77 -16.83
N LEU A 60 4.82 -17.39 -15.77
CA LEU A 60 4.23 -18.57 -15.17
C LEU A 60 3.18 -18.13 -14.15
N ILE A 61 1.91 -18.33 -14.49
CA ILE A 61 0.77 -17.82 -13.72
C ILE A 61 0.03 -18.97 -13.05
N LYS A 62 -0.31 -18.80 -11.77
CA LYS A 62 -1.27 -19.65 -11.06
C LYS A 62 -2.55 -18.85 -10.81
N VAL A 63 -3.68 -19.55 -10.84
CA VAL A 63 -5.02 -19.00 -10.56
C VAL A 63 -5.71 -19.69 -9.37
N SER A 64 -5.04 -20.69 -8.79
CA SER A 64 -5.43 -21.34 -7.54
C SER A 64 -4.25 -22.13 -6.97
N GLU A 65 -4.35 -22.57 -5.71
CA GLU A 65 -3.35 -23.44 -5.09
C GLU A 65 -3.16 -24.74 -5.87
N SER A 66 -4.28 -25.37 -6.26
CA SER A 66 -4.32 -26.68 -6.89
C SER A 66 -4.07 -26.67 -8.39
N ALA A 67 -4.29 -25.54 -9.07
CA ALA A 67 -4.05 -25.43 -10.50
C ALA A 67 -2.54 -25.47 -10.80
N PRO A 68 -2.09 -26.22 -11.83
CA PRO A 68 -0.72 -26.11 -12.30
C PRO A 68 -0.47 -24.70 -12.84
N GLY A 69 0.77 -24.21 -12.69
CA GLY A 69 1.18 -22.96 -13.31
C GLY A 69 1.09 -23.04 -14.84
N GLN A 70 0.65 -21.97 -15.48
CA GLN A 70 0.53 -21.86 -16.94
C GLN A 70 1.42 -20.73 -17.46
N TRP A 71 2.18 -21.01 -18.51
CA TRP A 71 2.97 -19.99 -19.20
C TRP A 71 2.06 -19.14 -20.10
N LEU A 72 1.71 -17.96 -19.61
CA LEU A 72 0.75 -17.03 -20.22
C LEU A 72 1.47 -15.83 -20.84
N THR A 73 0.93 -15.32 -21.94
CA THR A 73 1.35 -14.01 -22.46
C THR A 73 0.75 -12.90 -21.61
N VAL A 74 1.28 -11.68 -21.74
CA VAL A 74 0.68 -10.48 -21.15
C VAL A 74 -0.80 -10.36 -21.53
N SER A 75 -1.16 -10.61 -22.79
CA SER A 75 -2.54 -10.52 -23.25
C SER A 75 -3.47 -11.50 -22.52
N ASP A 76 -2.98 -12.71 -22.23
CA ASP A 76 -3.72 -13.74 -21.49
C ASP A 76 -3.89 -13.31 -20.02
N ILE A 77 -2.84 -12.77 -19.39
CA ILE A 77 -2.88 -12.24 -18.02
C ILE A 77 -3.90 -11.10 -17.92
N GLN A 78 -3.91 -10.19 -18.89
CA GLN A 78 -4.89 -9.12 -18.94
C GLN A 78 -6.31 -9.63 -19.16
N ALA A 79 -6.48 -10.78 -19.84
CA ALA A 79 -7.78 -11.42 -19.95
C ALA A 79 -8.27 -12.01 -18.62
N LEU A 80 -7.38 -12.59 -17.81
CA LEU A 80 -7.70 -13.04 -16.44
C LEU A 80 -8.15 -11.86 -15.57
N ARG A 81 -7.40 -10.76 -15.58
CA ARG A 81 -7.71 -9.55 -14.81
C ARG A 81 -9.09 -8.98 -15.16
N ARG A 82 -9.37 -8.83 -16.45
CA ARG A 82 -10.69 -8.37 -16.93
C ARG A 82 -11.84 -9.33 -16.59
N ALA A 83 -11.55 -10.61 -16.39
CA ALA A 83 -12.52 -11.61 -15.96
C ALA A 83 -12.70 -11.66 -14.43
N GLY A 84 -11.98 -10.81 -13.67
CA GLY A 84 -12.00 -10.84 -12.20
C GLY A 84 -11.36 -12.10 -11.63
N VAL A 85 -10.48 -12.76 -12.39
CA VAL A 85 -9.77 -13.95 -11.92
C VAL A 85 -8.49 -13.52 -11.23
N GLY A 86 -8.45 -13.66 -9.90
CA GLY A 86 -7.24 -13.43 -9.13
C GLY A 86 -6.14 -14.43 -9.49
N PHE A 87 -4.90 -13.96 -9.50
CA PHE A 87 -3.75 -14.73 -9.97
C PHE A 87 -2.47 -14.34 -9.23
N MET A 88 -1.51 -15.27 -9.21
CA MET A 88 -0.15 -14.99 -8.77
C MET A 88 0.79 -15.26 -9.94
N ASP A 89 1.73 -14.34 -10.16
CA ASP A 89 2.85 -14.57 -11.05
C ASP A 89 3.98 -15.22 -10.25
N VAL A 90 4.20 -16.50 -10.51
CA VAL A 90 5.18 -17.34 -9.81
C VAL A 90 6.43 -17.61 -10.65
N THR A 91 6.63 -16.85 -11.74
CA THR A 91 7.75 -17.02 -12.68
C THR A 91 9.10 -17.17 -11.97
N ASP A 92 9.32 -16.32 -10.96
CA ASP A 92 10.59 -16.20 -10.26
C ASP A 92 10.59 -16.90 -8.88
N THR A 93 9.47 -17.49 -8.45
CA THR A 93 9.27 -18.02 -7.08
C THR A 93 8.81 -19.48 -7.02
N GLN A 94 8.47 -20.10 -8.17
CA GLN A 94 7.88 -21.44 -8.26
C GLN A 94 8.59 -22.52 -7.43
N ASP A 95 9.93 -22.57 -7.43
CA ASP A 95 10.69 -23.63 -6.78
C ASP A 95 10.53 -23.57 -5.25
N MET A 96 10.70 -22.38 -4.64
CA MET A 96 10.56 -22.21 -3.20
C MET A 96 9.11 -22.23 -2.72
N LEU A 97 8.16 -21.86 -3.58
CA LEU A 97 6.74 -22.04 -3.26
C LEU A 97 6.37 -23.54 -3.23
N ALA A 98 6.91 -24.34 -4.16
CA ALA A 98 6.72 -25.79 -4.13
C ALA A 98 7.33 -26.40 -2.87
N GLU A 99 8.54 -26.00 -2.48
CA GLU A 99 9.17 -26.44 -1.22
C GLU A 99 8.37 -26.01 0.02
N SER A 100 7.90 -24.77 0.06
CA SER A 100 7.13 -24.22 1.19
C SER A 100 5.79 -24.92 1.36
N SER A 101 5.13 -25.30 0.26
CA SER A 101 3.86 -26.04 0.29
C SER A 101 3.97 -27.45 0.89
N LEU A 102 5.19 -28.01 0.92
CA LEU A 102 5.48 -29.32 1.51
C LEU A 102 5.91 -29.22 2.98
N ALA A 103 6.29 -28.03 3.44
CA ALA A 103 6.73 -27.80 4.81
C ALA A 103 5.53 -27.49 5.72
N SER A 104 5.46 -28.12 6.89
CA SER A 104 4.53 -27.65 7.93
C SER A 104 4.97 -26.27 8.41
N PRO A 105 4.04 -25.32 8.62
CA PRO A 105 4.36 -24.04 9.23
C PRO A 105 5.03 -24.28 10.59
N SER A 106 6.27 -23.81 10.73
CA SER A 106 6.96 -23.79 12.02
C SER A 106 6.98 -22.35 12.48
N TYR A 107 6.02 -22.02 13.33
CA TYR A 107 5.95 -20.70 13.94
C TYR A 107 6.95 -20.61 15.08
N ILE A 108 7.83 -19.63 14.97
CA ILE A 108 9.00 -19.48 15.84
C ILE A 108 8.56 -19.01 17.23
N SER A 109 7.53 -18.15 17.27
CA SER A 109 7.10 -17.43 18.46
C SER A 109 5.59 -17.45 18.57
N LYS A 110 5.09 -17.40 19.81
CA LYS A 110 3.66 -17.25 20.06
C LYS A 110 3.25 -15.79 19.85
N LEU A 111 2.04 -15.60 19.35
CA LEU A 111 1.39 -14.30 19.36
C LEU A 111 0.91 -13.94 20.77
N PRO A 112 0.75 -12.64 21.07
CA PRO A 112 0.22 -12.19 22.34
C PRO A 112 -1.12 -12.84 22.68
N SER A 113 -1.20 -13.42 23.87
CA SER A 113 -2.45 -14.00 24.40
C SER A 113 -3.30 -12.97 25.16
N LYS A 114 -2.76 -11.79 25.44
CA LYS A 114 -3.39 -10.67 26.14
C LYS A 114 -2.89 -9.36 25.55
N LEU A 115 -3.76 -8.35 25.56
CA LEU A 115 -3.42 -6.98 25.17
C LEU A 115 -3.08 -6.20 26.44
N VAL A 116 -1.84 -5.75 26.57
CA VAL A 116 -1.30 -5.16 27.81
C VAL A 116 -0.65 -3.79 27.61
N ARG A 117 -0.62 -3.28 26.37
CA ARG A 117 0.02 -2.01 25.98
C ARG A 117 -0.97 -0.89 25.79
N GLY A 118 -2.18 -1.02 26.35
CA GLY A 118 -3.26 -0.05 26.15
C GLY A 118 -2.88 1.39 26.48
N LYS A 119 -2.08 1.62 27.54
CA LYS A 119 -1.65 2.98 27.90
C LYS A 119 -0.75 3.61 26.83
N GLU A 120 0.22 2.86 26.33
CA GLU A 120 1.14 3.30 25.27
C GLU A 120 0.40 3.50 23.94
N ILE A 121 -0.52 2.59 23.62
CA ILE A 121 -1.36 2.66 22.42
C ILE A 121 -2.27 3.88 22.47
N ASP A 122 -2.97 4.12 23.57
CA ASP A 122 -3.86 5.28 23.72
C ASP A 122 -3.07 6.59 23.52
N ALA A 123 -1.89 6.70 24.15
CA ALA A 123 -1.02 7.86 24.00
C ALA A 123 -0.51 8.05 22.56
N ALA A 124 -0.24 6.97 21.84
CA ALA A 124 0.14 7.01 20.43
C ALA A 124 -1.06 7.40 19.53
N VAL A 125 -2.23 6.77 19.75
CA VAL A 125 -3.47 7.01 19.00
C VAL A 125 -3.92 8.46 19.12
N GLU A 126 -3.75 9.10 20.27
CA GLU A 126 -4.01 10.54 20.45
C GLU A 126 -3.18 11.45 19.54
N GLN A 127 -2.06 10.95 19.00
CA GLN A 127 -1.20 11.70 18.08
C GLN A 127 -1.51 11.45 16.60
N LEU A 128 -2.41 10.51 16.28
CA LEU A 128 -2.85 10.26 14.92
C LEU A 128 -3.62 11.47 14.37
N SER A 129 -3.51 11.71 13.08
CA SER A 129 -4.16 12.81 12.37
C SER A 129 -4.38 12.46 10.91
N THR A 130 -5.38 13.09 10.29
CA THR A 130 -5.65 12.93 8.85
C THR A 130 -4.73 13.80 7.96
N LYS A 131 -3.70 14.44 8.52
CA LYS A 131 -2.86 15.40 7.80
C LYS A 131 -2.11 14.76 6.63
N LEU A 132 -1.53 13.56 6.81
CA LEU A 132 -0.84 12.87 5.73
C LEU A 132 -1.79 12.42 4.61
N TYR A 133 -3.08 12.21 4.90
CA TYR A 133 -4.07 11.89 3.88
C TYR A 133 -4.33 13.07 2.93
N GLY A 134 -4.09 14.32 3.37
CA GLY A 134 -4.03 15.47 2.47
C GLY A 134 -2.64 15.63 1.85
N ASP A 135 -1.61 15.65 2.69
CA ASP A 135 -0.27 16.11 2.30
C ASP A 135 0.54 15.09 1.52
N VAL A 136 0.22 13.80 1.65
CA VAL A 136 0.93 12.70 0.98
C VAL A 136 0.02 12.01 -0.02
N LEU A 137 -1.20 11.63 0.35
CA LEU A 137 -2.07 10.86 -0.56
C LEU A 137 -2.45 11.65 -1.83
N VAL A 138 -2.77 12.93 -1.70
CA VAL A 138 -3.13 13.78 -2.86
C VAL A 138 -1.97 13.87 -3.87
N PRO A 139 -0.73 14.25 -3.49
CA PRO A 139 0.38 14.22 -4.44
C PRO A 139 0.73 12.80 -4.91
N PHE A 140 0.57 11.77 -4.08
CA PHE A 140 0.84 10.39 -4.46
C PHE A 140 -0.13 9.85 -5.52
N THR A 141 -1.39 10.31 -5.50
CA THR A 141 -2.42 10.00 -6.50
C THR A 141 -2.40 10.93 -7.71
N ALA A 142 -1.55 11.96 -7.68
CA ALA A 142 -1.34 12.88 -8.80
C ALA A 142 -0.38 12.32 -9.87
N PHE A 143 0.43 11.30 -9.54
CA PHE A 143 1.15 10.51 -10.53
C PHE A 143 0.16 9.96 -11.58
N HIS A 144 0.59 9.89 -12.85
CA HIS A 144 -0.31 9.44 -13.92
C HIS A 144 -0.83 8.01 -13.68
N ASN A 145 0.08 7.13 -13.27
CA ASN A 145 -0.18 5.88 -12.58
C ASN A 145 1.04 5.58 -11.70
N ARG A 146 1.02 4.48 -10.94
CA ARG A 146 2.18 4.00 -10.18
C ARG A 146 2.55 2.59 -10.61
N TYR A 147 2.39 2.30 -11.90
CA TYR A 147 2.56 0.95 -12.43
C TYR A 147 3.99 0.46 -12.23
N TYR A 148 4.15 -0.73 -11.63
CA TYR A 148 5.43 -1.25 -11.16
C TYR A 148 6.52 -1.35 -12.25
N ASP A 149 6.12 -1.68 -13.48
CA ASP A 149 7.01 -1.76 -14.65
C ASP A 149 6.93 -0.51 -15.54
N SER A 150 7.00 0.66 -14.92
CA SER A 150 7.00 1.96 -15.61
C SER A 150 7.91 2.98 -14.92
N GLU A 151 8.29 4.02 -15.66
CA GLU A 151 8.98 5.18 -15.09
C GLU A 151 8.13 5.94 -14.07
N TYR A 152 6.81 5.96 -14.23
CA TYR A 152 5.92 6.56 -13.23
C TYR A 152 5.98 5.79 -11.90
N GLY A 153 5.93 4.45 -11.95
CA GLY A 153 6.08 3.61 -10.77
C GLY A 153 7.44 3.75 -10.10
N ARG A 154 8.54 3.80 -10.89
CA ARG A 154 9.88 4.10 -10.36
C ARG A 154 9.90 5.43 -9.62
N LYS A 155 9.48 6.52 -10.28
CA LYS A 155 9.45 7.87 -9.71
C LYS A 155 8.53 7.95 -8.49
N SER A 156 7.39 7.26 -8.48
CA SER A 156 6.47 7.27 -7.33
C SER A 156 7.09 6.57 -6.12
N SER A 157 7.81 5.47 -6.31
CA SER A 157 8.50 4.79 -5.20
C SER A 157 9.67 5.59 -4.64
N GLU A 158 10.46 6.25 -5.50
CA GLU A 158 11.52 7.16 -5.05
C GLU A 158 10.95 8.36 -4.28
N TRP A 159 9.83 8.90 -4.75
CA TRP A 159 9.13 9.99 -4.07
C TRP A 159 8.57 9.57 -2.70
N LEU A 160 7.92 8.40 -2.61
CA LEU A 160 7.38 7.88 -1.35
C LEU A 160 8.51 7.60 -0.35
N GLN A 161 9.62 7.01 -0.80
CA GLN A 161 10.80 6.81 0.03
C GLN A 161 11.32 8.14 0.59
N ALA A 162 11.38 9.19 -0.23
CA ALA A 162 11.79 10.51 0.23
C ALA A 162 10.83 11.10 1.29
N GLN A 163 9.52 10.87 1.18
CA GLN A 163 8.57 11.28 2.23
C GLN A 163 8.85 10.55 3.55
N ILE A 164 9.11 9.24 3.50
CA ILE A 164 9.44 8.43 4.69
C ILE A 164 10.75 8.92 5.33
N GLU A 165 11.80 9.12 4.53
CA GLU A 165 13.10 9.64 4.99
C GLU A 165 12.97 11.03 5.61
N GLN A 166 12.13 11.90 5.04
CA GLN A 166 11.83 13.21 5.59
C GLN A 166 11.19 13.12 6.98
N LEU A 167 10.24 12.20 7.19
CA LEU A 167 9.63 11.97 8.50
C LEU A 167 10.66 11.47 9.53
N VAL A 168 11.55 10.54 9.12
CA VAL A 168 12.64 10.04 9.99
C VAL A 168 13.59 11.16 10.38
N GLY A 169 14.02 11.98 9.42
CA GLY A 169 14.96 13.09 9.64
C GLY A 169 14.43 14.18 10.58
N GLN A 170 13.11 14.35 10.68
CA GLN A 170 12.48 15.31 11.58
C GLN A 170 12.47 14.86 13.05
N GLN A 171 12.50 13.55 13.32
CA GLN A 171 12.28 12.99 14.66
C GLN A 171 13.54 12.36 15.28
N GLY A 172 14.61 12.12 14.50
CA GLY A 172 15.90 11.64 15.03
C GLY A 172 15.88 10.21 15.60
N ALA A 173 14.96 9.36 15.14
CA ALA A 173 14.79 8.00 15.61
C ALA A 173 15.85 7.03 15.05
N ASN A 174 16.13 5.93 15.77
CA ASN A 174 16.96 4.82 15.30
C ASN A 174 16.19 3.95 14.29
N VAL A 175 15.90 4.55 13.14
CA VAL A 175 15.12 3.94 12.07
C VAL A 175 15.94 3.92 10.80
N THR A 176 15.91 2.79 10.09
CA THR A 176 16.52 2.68 8.77
C THR A 176 15.44 2.65 7.70
N VAL A 177 15.72 3.22 6.53
CA VAL A 177 14.84 3.20 5.35
C VAL A 177 15.67 2.67 4.20
N GLN A 178 15.19 1.62 3.52
CA GLN A 178 15.91 0.96 2.44
C GLN A 178 14.96 0.60 1.30
N SER A 179 15.43 0.75 0.06
CA SER A 179 14.74 0.18 -1.09
C SER A 179 15.14 -1.29 -1.28
N PHE A 180 14.15 -2.14 -1.52
CA PHE A 180 14.33 -3.50 -2.01
C PHE A 180 14.18 -3.49 -3.53
N LYS A 181 15.25 -3.88 -4.24
CA LYS A 181 15.30 -3.85 -5.71
C LYS A 181 14.72 -5.13 -6.31
N HIS A 182 13.90 -4.97 -7.34
CA HIS A 182 13.29 -6.05 -8.09
C HIS A 182 13.85 -6.14 -9.51
N LYS A 183 13.34 -7.07 -10.31
CA LYS A 183 13.66 -7.17 -11.76
C LYS A 183 12.96 -6.11 -12.61
N PHE A 184 12.10 -5.28 -12.00
CA PHE A 184 11.39 -4.16 -12.61
C PHE A 184 11.81 -2.83 -11.95
N PRO A 185 11.54 -1.67 -12.59
CA PRO A 185 12.00 -0.35 -12.13
C PRO A 185 11.52 0.05 -10.73
N GLN A 186 10.26 -0.18 -10.39
CA GLN A 186 9.73 0.19 -9.08
C GLN A 186 10.35 -0.66 -7.96
N SER A 187 10.77 -0.02 -6.88
CA SER A 187 11.36 -0.70 -5.72
C SER A 187 10.34 -0.80 -4.59
N SER A 188 10.29 -1.92 -3.87
CA SER A 188 9.60 -1.94 -2.57
C SER A 188 10.40 -1.11 -1.55
N ILE A 189 9.75 -0.56 -0.54
CA ILE A 189 10.40 0.24 0.50
C ILE A 189 10.22 -0.47 1.85
N ILE A 190 11.30 -0.57 2.62
CA ILE A 190 11.30 -1.17 3.96
C ILE A 190 11.85 -0.12 4.93
N ALA A 191 10.99 0.35 5.84
CA ALA A 191 11.40 1.16 6.98
C ALA A 191 11.40 0.30 8.25
N ARG A 192 12.45 0.41 9.07
CA ARG A 192 12.68 -0.50 10.20
C ARG A 192 12.94 0.27 11.48
N PHE A 193 12.10 0.03 12.50
CA PHE A 193 12.44 0.27 13.90
C PHE A 193 13.25 -0.92 14.40
N GLU A 194 14.52 -0.69 14.71
CA GLU A 194 15.40 -1.75 15.21
C GLU A 194 14.95 -2.20 16.60
N GLY A 195 14.72 -3.50 16.75
CA GLY A 195 14.40 -4.12 18.04
C GLY A 195 15.65 -4.67 18.75
N GLU A 196 15.45 -5.26 19.92
CA GLU A 196 16.51 -5.90 20.71
C GLU A 196 16.69 -7.40 20.40
N SER A 197 15.71 -8.02 19.73
CA SER A 197 15.70 -9.43 19.36
C SER A 197 15.80 -9.65 17.85
N ASP A 198 16.15 -10.87 17.44
CA ASP A 198 16.20 -11.29 16.03
C ASP A 198 14.81 -11.48 15.39
N GLU A 199 13.74 -11.38 16.20
CA GLU A 199 12.36 -11.51 15.75
C GLU A 199 11.91 -10.24 15.04
N THR A 200 11.13 -10.39 13.97
CA THR A 200 10.59 -9.30 13.15
C THR A 200 9.07 -9.42 13.02
N ILE A 201 8.37 -8.30 13.14
CA ILE A 201 6.98 -8.17 12.69
C ILE A 201 6.92 -7.23 11.49
N VAL A 202 5.94 -7.46 10.61
CA VAL A 202 5.75 -6.66 9.40
C VAL A 202 4.36 -6.03 9.43
N ILE A 203 4.31 -4.73 9.14
CA ILE A 203 3.11 -3.96 8.86
C ILE A 203 3.25 -3.48 7.42
N SER A 204 2.26 -3.72 6.57
CA SER A 204 2.48 -3.52 5.14
C SER A 204 1.28 -3.05 4.35
N ALA A 205 1.57 -2.45 3.20
CA ALA A 205 0.65 -2.01 2.16
C ALA A 205 1.36 -2.14 0.79
N HIS A 206 0.64 -2.01 -0.32
CA HIS A 206 1.29 -1.87 -1.63
C HIS A 206 1.18 -0.44 -2.15
N GLN A 207 2.12 -0.05 -3.00
CA GLN A 207 2.27 1.34 -3.45
C GLN A 207 2.05 1.53 -4.95
N ASP A 208 1.94 0.45 -5.72
CA ASP A 208 1.62 0.55 -7.14
C ASP A 208 0.15 0.91 -7.38
N SER A 209 -0.17 1.10 -8.67
CA SER A 209 -1.54 1.20 -9.15
C SER A 209 -1.58 0.74 -10.60
N VAL A 210 -2.72 0.22 -11.03
CA VAL A 210 -2.92 -0.23 -12.41
C VAL A 210 -4.17 0.37 -13.04
N ASN A 211 -4.14 0.51 -14.36
CA ASN A 211 -5.35 0.67 -15.13
C ASN A 211 -5.76 -0.68 -15.75
N MET A 212 -6.95 -1.17 -15.41
CA MET A 212 -7.51 -2.44 -15.88
C MET A 212 -7.44 -2.65 -17.39
N TRP A 213 -7.57 -1.58 -18.18
CA TRP A 213 -7.66 -1.66 -19.65
C TRP A 213 -6.33 -1.37 -20.33
N VAL A 214 -5.53 -0.48 -19.76
CA VAL A 214 -4.22 -0.07 -20.30
C VAL A 214 -3.20 0.00 -19.15
N PRO A 215 -2.69 -1.14 -18.66
CA PRO A 215 -1.97 -1.21 -17.39
C PRO A 215 -0.83 -0.20 -17.20
N TRP A 216 0.06 -0.10 -18.20
CA TRP A 216 1.29 0.70 -18.09
C TRP A 216 1.10 2.17 -18.44
N PHE A 217 0.14 2.51 -19.31
CA PHE A 217 -0.03 3.87 -19.85
C PHE A 217 -1.37 4.51 -19.47
N GLY A 218 -2.35 3.72 -19.09
CA GLY A 218 -3.64 4.20 -18.62
C GLY A 218 -3.47 4.97 -17.32
N ARG A 219 -4.26 6.04 -17.18
CA ARG A 219 -4.31 6.78 -15.93
C ARG A 219 -4.91 5.89 -14.84
N ALA A 220 -4.23 5.79 -13.71
CA ALA A 220 -4.66 5.03 -12.54
C ALA A 220 -4.28 5.80 -11.28
N ASN A 221 -5.24 6.55 -10.75
CA ASN A 221 -5.02 7.37 -9.57
C ASN A 221 -4.68 6.51 -8.35
N GLY A 222 -5.34 5.35 -8.20
CA GLY A 222 -5.08 4.39 -7.12
C GLY A 222 -5.19 5.03 -5.74
N ALA A 223 -6.26 5.79 -5.50
CA ALA A 223 -6.42 6.53 -4.26
C ALA A 223 -6.80 5.61 -3.12
N ASP A 224 -7.77 4.73 -3.35
CA ASP A 224 -8.12 3.68 -2.42
C ASP A 224 -7.16 2.50 -2.53
N ASP A 225 -6.87 2.10 -3.78
CA ASP A 225 -6.14 0.89 -4.16
C ASP A 225 -4.75 1.23 -4.77
N ASP A 226 -3.66 1.19 -4.01
CA ASP A 226 -3.62 1.16 -2.53
C ASP A 226 -2.93 2.40 -1.94
N GLY A 227 -3.32 3.57 -2.47
CA GLY A 227 -2.92 4.84 -1.88
C GLY A 227 -3.36 4.94 -0.41
N SER A 228 -4.56 4.44 -0.10
CA SER A 228 -5.14 4.53 1.23
C SER A 228 -4.37 3.69 2.25
N GLY A 229 -4.10 2.41 1.97
CA GLY A 229 -3.30 1.54 2.83
C GLY A 229 -1.87 2.06 2.97
N THR A 230 -1.25 2.51 1.88
CA THR A 230 0.06 3.15 1.87
C THR A 230 0.17 4.29 2.88
N VAL A 231 -0.79 5.22 2.89
CA VAL A 231 -0.74 6.38 3.80
C VAL A 231 -1.25 6.04 5.20
N THR A 232 -2.15 5.07 5.34
CA THR A 232 -2.56 4.49 6.63
C THR A 232 -1.36 3.96 7.41
N VAL A 233 -0.53 3.12 6.79
CA VAL A 233 0.67 2.58 7.47
C VAL A 233 1.75 3.65 7.65
N LEU A 234 1.83 4.65 6.76
CA LEU A 234 2.73 5.81 6.91
C LEU A 234 2.35 6.70 8.12
N GLU A 235 1.06 6.91 8.37
CA GLU A 235 0.58 7.68 9.50
C GLU A 235 0.84 6.96 10.83
N ALA A 236 0.65 5.63 10.88
CA ALA A 236 1.07 4.82 12.00
C ALA A 236 2.59 4.92 12.24
N PHE A 237 3.40 4.78 11.19
CA PHE A 237 4.85 4.95 11.24
C PHE A 237 5.26 6.33 11.78
N ARG A 238 4.63 7.41 11.30
CA ARG A 238 4.88 8.80 11.78
C ARG A 238 4.63 8.94 13.28
N VAL A 239 3.54 8.35 13.77
CA VAL A 239 3.21 8.39 15.20
C VAL A 239 4.23 7.61 16.02
N LEU A 240 4.64 6.41 15.59
CA LEU A 240 5.66 5.63 16.28
C LEU A 240 7.01 6.37 16.33
N LEU A 241 7.40 7.08 15.26
CA LEU A 241 8.56 7.97 15.28
C LEU A 241 8.43 9.05 16.36
N LYS A 242 7.28 9.73 16.41
CA LYS A 242 7.01 10.80 17.39
C LYS A 242 7.00 10.30 18.84
N GLN A 243 6.61 9.05 19.06
CA GLN A 243 6.60 8.41 20.38
C GLN A 243 7.97 7.84 20.78
N GLU A 244 9.02 8.05 19.96
CA GLU A 244 10.34 7.46 20.17
C GLU A 244 10.27 5.94 20.39
N PHE A 245 9.41 5.28 19.61
CA PHE A 245 9.10 3.85 19.74
C PHE A 245 10.38 2.99 19.68
N LYS A 246 10.56 2.14 20.71
CA LYS A 246 11.73 1.25 20.88
C LYS A 246 11.23 -0.17 21.18
N PRO A 247 10.88 -0.95 20.16
CA PRO A 247 10.27 -2.26 20.34
C PRO A 247 11.29 -3.32 20.78
N GLN A 248 10.82 -4.45 21.32
CA GLN A 248 11.67 -5.62 21.60
C GLN A 248 11.93 -6.44 20.33
N ARG A 249 10.89 -6.65 19.52
CA ARG A 249 11.01 -7.21 18.17
C ARG A 249 11.30 -6.10 17.19
N THR A 250 12.06 -6.40 16.16
CA THR A 250 12.19 -5.47 15.02
C THR A 250 10.81 -5.26 14.40
N VAL A 251 10.41 -4.00 14.19
CA VAL A 251 9.14 -3.65 13.53
C VAL A 251 9.44 -3.04 12.19
N GLU A 252 8.98 -3.69 11.11
CA GLU A 252 9.17 -3.21 9.75
C GLU A 252 7.86 -2.75 9.13
N PHE A 253 7.93 -1.62 8.45
CA PHE A 253 6.88 -1.08 7.59
C PHE A 253 7.29 -1.30 6.13
N HIS A 254 6.46 -2.02 5.38
CA HIS A 254 6.73 -2.38 3.99
C HIS A 254 5.73 -1.72 3.05
N TRP A 255 6.22 -1.12 1.98
CA TRP A 255 5.42 -0.65 0.85
C TRP A 255 5.83 -1.44 -0.39
N TYR A 256 5.04 -2.45 -0.74
CA TYR A 256 5.37 -3.39 -1.81
C TYR A 256 5.14 -2.79 -3.19
N ALA A 257 6.05 -3.11 -4.10
CA ALA A 257 5.92 -2.81 -5.52
C ALA A 257 5.35 -4.01 -6.27
N GLY A 258 4.55 -3.78 -7.32
CA GLY A 258 4.12 -4.85 -8.22
C GLY A 258 3.15 -5.86 -7.62
N GLU A 259 2.32 -5.46 -6.65
CA GLU A 259 1.13 -6.23 -6.24
C GLU A 259 0.31 -6.54 -7.50
N GLU A 260 0.12 -5.51 -8.33
CA GLU A 260 -0.70 -5.55 -9.53
C GLU A 260 -0.04 -6.32 -10.69
N GLY A 261 1.19 -6.76 -10.49
CA GLY A 261 1.87 -7.71 -11.36
C GLY A 261 1.52 -9.17 -11.04
N GLY A 262 0.72 -9.42 -10.00
CA GLY A 262 0.48 -10.74 -9.43
C GLY A 262 1.36 -11.01 -8.21
N LEU A 263 1.39 -10.07 -7.26
CA LEU A 263 2.09 -10.12 -5.96
C LEU A 263 3.62 -10.18 -6.08
N LEU A 264 4.21 -9.50 -7.06
CA LEU A 264 5.62 -9.68 -7.39
C LEU A 264 6.57 -9.21 -6.28
N GLY A 265 6.35 -8.01 -5.73
CA GLY A 265 7.26 -7.45 -4.73
C GLY A 265 7.21 -8.15 -3.39
N SER A 266 6.02 -8.43 -2.88
CA SER A 266 5.86 -9.17 -1.63
C SER A 266 6.38 -10.61 -1.73
N GLN A 267 6.21 -11.26 -2.89
CA GLN A 267 6.82 -12.57 -3.13
C GLN A 267 8.35 -12.51 -3.10
N ASP A 268 8.98 -11.52 -3.74
CA ASP A 268 10.43 -11.35 -3.72
C ASP A 268 10.96 -11.11 -2.29
N VAL A 269 10.29 -10.26 -1.51
CA VAL A 269 10.66 -9.97 -0.11
C VAL A 269 10.47 -11.20 0.77
N ALA A 270 9.31 -11.85 0.74
CA ALA A 270 9.03 -13.04 1.55
C ALA A 270 9.97 -14.21 1.19
N LYS A 271 10.28 -14.38 -0.10
CA LYS A 271 11.27 -15.34 -0.60
C LYS A 271 12.66 -15.08 -0.02
N GLU A 272 13.13 -13.84 -0.05
CA GLU A 272 14.44 -13.49 0.50
C GLU A 272 14.46 -13.68 2.02
N TYR A 273 13.37 -13.33 2.72
CA TYR A 273 13.26 -13.52 4.17
C TYR A 273 13.29 -15.01 4.54
N LYS A 274 12.60 -15.85 3.76
CA LYS A 274 12.65 -17.31 3.90
C LYS A 274 14.06 -17.85 3.69
N ARG A 275 14.73 -17.41 2.61
CA ARG A 275 16.10 -17.80 2.26
C ARG A 275 17.11 -17.38 3.32
N ALA A 276 16.95 -16.19 3.89
CA ALA A 276 17.77 -15.66 4.97
C ALA A 276 17.41 -16.24 6.34
N GLN A 277 16.43 -17.15 6.42
CA GLN A 277 15.92 -17.75 7.66
C GLN A 277 15.50 -16.70 8.69
N ARG A 278 14.91 -15.60 8.21
CA ARG A 278 14.48 -14.50 9.07
C ARG A 278 13.33 -14.93 9.98
N GLN A 279 13.41 -14.55 11.25
CA GLN A 279 12.43 -14.92 12.27
C GLN A 279 11.22 -13.98 12.22
N VAL A 280 10.30 -14.21 11.28
CA VAL A 280 9.11 -13.36 11.13
C VAL A 280 7.95 -13.92 11.96
N VAL A 281 7.50 -13.14 12.93
CA VAL A 281 6.40 -13.50 13.85
C VAL A 281 5.05 -13.35 13.17
N GLY A 282 4.88 -12.33 12.33
CA GLY A 282 3.70 -12.15 11.49
C GLY A 282 3.74 -10.90 10.63
N ASN A 283 2.95 -10.94 9.56
CA ASN A 283 2.64 -9.78 8.70
C ASN A 283 1.19 -9.36 8.88
N LEU A 284 0.94 -8.08 9.17
CA LEU A 284 -0.38 -7.47 9.04
C LEU A 284 -0.39 -6.55 7.81
N HIS A 285 -1.18 -6.94 6.81
CA HIS A 285 -1.34 -6.21 5.56
C HIS A 285 -2.58 -5.33 5.58
N PHE A 286 -2.46 -4.15 4.98
CA PHE A 286 -3.51 -3.15 4.79
C PHE A 286 -3.55 -2.86 3.31
N ASP A 287 -4.69 -3.13 2.69
CA ASP A 287 -4.92 -2.89 1.27
C ASP A 287 -6.38 -2.48 1.14
N MET A 288 -6.60 -1.28 0.62
CA MET A 288 -7.86 -0.53 0.65
C MET A 288 -8.37 -0.31 2.09
N THR A 289 -8.31 0.93 2.53
CA THR A 289 -8.66 1.37 3.90
C THR A 289 -9.55 2.61 3.89
N GLY A 290 -9.97 3.07 2.71
CA GLY A 290 -10.50 4.41 2.50
C GLY A 290 -11.96 4.47 2.10
N PHE A 291 -12.51 3.45 1.44
CA PHE A 291 -13.88 3.47 0.95
C PHE A 291 -14.81 2.56 1.75
N TRP A 292 -16.01 3.07 2.04
CA TRP A 292 -17.10 2.24 2.51
C TRP A 292 -18.43 2.80 2.01
N GLU A 293 -19.35 1.93 1.60
CA GLU A 293 -20.67 2.37 1.13
C GLU A 293 -21.52 2.83 2.31
N LYS A 294 -22.12 4.03 2.23
CA LYS A 294 -22.88 4.63 3.35
C LYS A 294 -24.10 3.81 3.78
N GLU A 295 -24.68 3.07 2.86
CA GLU A 295 -25.80 2.16 3.09
C GLU A 295 -25.36 0.78 3.62
N SER A 296 -24.05 0.51 3.62
CA SER A 296 -23.45 -0.70 4.18
C SER A 296 -23.07 -0.52 5.65
N LYS A 297 -22.57 -1.60 6.25
CA LYS A 297 -22.08 -1.59 7.63
C LYS A 297 -20.60 -1.16 7.61
N GLU A 298 -20.29 -0.03 8.23
CA GLU A 298 -18.90 0.40 8.46
C GLU A 298 -18.20 -0.61 9.39
N VAL A 299 -17.19 -1.30 8.88
CA VAL A 299 -16.45 -2.37 9.57
C VAL A 299 -14.97 -2.35 9.18
N ILE A 300 -14.16 -3.10 9.92
CA ILE A 300 -12.87 -3.59 9.42
C ILE A 300 -13.07 -5.03 8.95
N GLY A 301 -12.97 -5.27 7.65
CA GLY A 301 -12.97 -6.60 7.06
C GLY A 301 -11.70 -7.36 7.39
N LEU A 302 -11.83 -8.62 7.79
CA LEU A 302 -10.71 -9.52 8.03
C LEU A 302 -10.75 -10.68 7.03
N VAL A 303 -9.76 -10.73 6.14
CA VAL A 303 -9.65 -11.79 5.13
C VAL A 303 -9.42 -13.15 5.80
N ALA A 304 -10.26 -14.13 5.48
CA ALA A 304 -10.31 -15.44 6.12
C ALA A 304 -9.51 -16.54 5.39
N ASP A 305 -9.28 -16.37 4.08
CA ASP A 305 -8.50 -17.28 3.26
C ASP A 305 -7.05 -16.79 3.10
N ARG A 306 -6.10 -17.73 3.05
CA ARG A 306 -4.64 -17.44 2.95
C ARG A 306 -4.11 -16.53 4.07
N THR A 307 -4.74 -16.60 5.24
CA THR A 307 -4.30 -15.95 6.47
C THR A 307 -4.09 -17.00 7.58
N ASP A 308 -3.35 -16.63 8.62
CA ASP A 308 -3.19 -17.44 9.83
C ASP A 308 -4.33 -17.15 10.83
N ALA A 309 -4.99 -18.19 11.32
CA ALA A 309 -6.16 -18.06 12.19
C ALA A 309 -5.84 -17.37 13.53
N GLU A 310 -4.65 -17.58 14.11
CA GLU A 310 -4.24 -16.92 15.35
C GLU A 310 -3.93 -15.44 15.10
N SER A 311 -3.24 -15.12 14.00
CA SER A 311 -3.01 -13.73 13.57
C SER A 311 -4.32 -13.00 13.37
N ARG A 312 -5.29 -13.61 12.67
CA ARG A 312 -6.59 -13.00 12.41
C ARG A 312 -7.40 -12.79 13.69
N ALA A 313 -7.37 -13.74 14.63
CA ALA A 313 -8.00 -13.60 15.94
C ALA A 313 -7.37 -12.49 16.79
N LEU A 314 -6.04 -12.35 16.74
CA LEU A 314 -5.34 -11.24 17.38
C LEU A 314 -5.74 -9.90 16.77
N VAL A 315 -5.71 -9.78 15.45
CA VAL A 315 -6.06 -8.55 14.71
C VAL A 315 -7.51 -8.16 15.01
N LYS A 316 -8.42 -9.12 15.08
CA LYS A 316 -9.79 -8.90 15.56
C LYS A 316 -9.82 -8.29 16.95
N GLY A 317 -9.10 -8.89 17.90
CA GLY A 317 -9.02 -8.40 19.27
C GLY A 317 -8.45 -6.98 19.35
N LEU A 318 -7.41 -6.68 18.58
CA LEU A 318 -6.82 -5.34 18.48
C LEU A 318 -7.82 -4.33 17.92
N ALA A 319 -8.46 -4.66 16.80
CA ALA A 319 -9.43 -3.79 16.14
C ALA A 319 -10.62 -3.48 17.05
N GLU A 320 -11.26 -4.49 17.64
CA GLU A 320 -12.42 -4.30 18.52
C GLU A 320 -12.08 -3.62 19.86
N THR A 321 -10.80 -3.57 20.24
CA THR A 321 -10.33 -2.91 21.47
C THR A 321 -9.92 -1.45 21.24
N TYR A 322 -9.19 -1.17 20.17
CA TYR A 322 -8.51 0.12 19.96
C TYR A 322 -9.12 0.98 18.85
N THR A 323 -10.12 0.47 18.14
CA THR A 323 -10.86 1.21 17.11
C THR A 323 -12.33 1.34 17.51
N LYS A 324 -13.06 2.25 16.87
CA LYS A 324 -14.52 2.34 17.03
C LYS A 324 -15.27 1.26 16.22
N LEU A 325 -14.59 0.59 15.28
CA LEU A 325 -15.20 -0.30 14.31
C LEU A 325 -15.34 -1.72 14.86
N LYS A 326 -16.38 -2.40 14.38
CA LYS A 326 -16.49 -3.85 14.52
C LYS A 326 -15.78 -4.54 13.37
N THR A 327 -15.44 -5.80 13.57
CA THR A 327 -14.84 -6.63 12.54
C THR A 327 -15.82 -7.66 12.03
N ASP A 328 -15.78 -7.94 10.74
CA ASP A 328 -16.42 -9.10 10.13
C ASP A 328 -15.40 -9.83 9.24
N GLU A 329 -15.62 -11.12 9.02
CA GLU A 329 -14.72 -11.97 8.25
C GLU A 329 -15.31 -12.28 6.88
N PHE A 330 -14.47 -12.33 5.85
CA PHE A 330 -14.87 -12.63 4.47
C PHE A 330 -13.73 -13.31 3.70
N GLU A 331 -14.03 -13.91 2.55
CA GLU A 331 -13.01 -14.51 1.67
C GLU A 331 -12.76 -13.58 0.48
N CYS A 332 -11.48 -13.35 0.14
CA CYS A 332 -11.09 -12.49 -0.98
C CYS A 332 -10.82 -13.29 -2.27
N GLY A 333 -10.53 -14.59 -2.16
CA GLY A 333 -10.13 -15.43 -3.29
C GLY A 333 -8.61 -15.57 -3.46
N TYR A 334 -8.20 -16.22 -4.55
CA TYR A 334 -6.79 -16.54 -4.80
C TYR A 334 -6.02 -15.34 -5.37
N GLY A 335 -4.81 -15.10 -4.88
CA GLY A 335 -3.94 -14.02 -5.37
C GLY A 335 -4.60 -12.66 -5.24
N CYS A 336 -5.28 -12.41 -4.11
CA CYS A 336 -6.06 -11.20 -3.91
C CYS A 336 -5.24 -10.01 -3.40
N SER A 337 -4.16 -10.24 -2.63
CA SER A 337 -3.27 -9.20 -2.11
C SER A 337 -2.01 -9.80 -1.44
N ASP A 338 -1.06 -8.97 -1.02
CA ASP A 338 0.31 -9.35 -0.63
C ASP A 338 0.42 -10.22 0.63
N HIS A 339 -0.60 -10.23 1.50
CA HIS A 339 -0.64 -11.15 2.64
C HIS A 339 -0.54 -12.62 2.21
N ALA A 340 -1.02 -12.95 1.02
CA ALA A 340 -1.00 -14.29 0.45
C ALA A 340 0.43 -14.74 0.14
N SER A 341 1.33 -13.82 -0.26
CA SER A 341 2.75 -14.12 -0.46
C SER A 341 3.39 -14.61 0.84
N TRP A 342 3.19 -13.89 1.95
CA TRP A 342 3.71 -14.28 3.26
C TRP A 342 3.18 -15.64 3.71
N ASN A 343 1.88 -15.88 3.52
CA ASN A 343 1.26 -17.17 3.82
C ASN A 343 1.87 -18.31 2.98
N ALA A 344 2.05 -18.09 1.68
CA ALA A 344 2.59 -19.07 0.75
C ALA A 344 4.06 -19.45 1.05
N PHE A 345 4.85 -18.55 1.63
CA PHE A 345 6.20 -18.83 2.14
C PHE A 345 6.22 -19.39 3.58
N GLY A 346 5.05 -19.64 4.17
CA GLY A 346 4.87 -20.28 5.47
C GLY A 346 5.02 -19.34 6.66
N PHE A 347 4.90 -18.03 6.46
CA PHE A 347 4.83 -17.05 7.54
C PHE A 347 3.38 -16.81 7.97
N ARG A 348 3.18 -16.39 9.22
CA ARG A 348 1.86 -15.93 9.66
C ARG A 348 1.52 -14.63 8.94
N SER A 349 0.29 -14.52 8.46
CA SER A 349 -0.21 -13.28 7.87
C SER A 349 -1.68 -13.05 8.18
N ALA A 350 -2.08 -11.79 8.22
CA ALA A 350 -3.47 -11.35 8.26
C ALA A 350 -3.61 -10.12 7.35
N MET A 351 -4.83 -9.85 6.90
CA MET A 351 -5.15 -8.65 6.11
C MET A 351 -6.39 -7.97 6.69
N ALA A 352 -6.28 -6.65 6.86
CA ALA A 352 -7.39 -5.76 7.17
C ALA A 352 -7.81 -5.04 5.89
N PHE A 353 -9.11 -5.03 5.62
CA PHE A 353 -9.74 -4.45 4.43
C PHE A 353 -10.87 -3.50 4.86
N GLU A 354 -11.18 -2.50 4.05
CA GLU A 354 -12.20 -1.47 4.31
C GLU A 354 -13.65 -1.97 4.46
N SER A 355 -13.96 -3.14 3.92
CA SER A 355 -15.33 -3.69 3.92
C SER A 355 -15.35 -5.23 3.97
N ILE A 356 -16.50 -5.86 3.69
CA ILE A 356 -16.62 -7.33 3.53
C ILE A 356 -16.88 -7.76 2.08
N ASP A 357 -16.68 -6.85 1.13
CA ASP A 357 -16.85 -7.09 -0.30
C ASP A 357 -15.67 -6.48 -1.07
N MET A 358 -14.82 -7.33 -1.65
CA MET A 358 -13.68 -6.90 -2.49
C MET A 358 -14.07 -6.04 -3.69
N HIS A 359 -15.37 -5.94 -4.01
CA HIS A 359 -15.88 -5.21 -5.17
C HIS A 359 -16.75 -4.01 -4.79
N ALA A 360 -16.79 -3.64 -3.49
CA ALA A 360 -17.56 -2.48 -3.02
C ALA A 360 -17.13 -1.18 -3.73
N ASN A 361 -15.82 -0.89 -3.76
CA ASN A 361 -15.32 0.25 -4.52
C ASN A 361 -15.24 -0.08 -6.02
N THR A 362 -16.28 0.23 -6.77
CA THR A 362 -16.32 0.02 -8.22
C THR A 362 -15.38 0.91 -9.05
N ASN A 363 -14.63 1.82 -8.43
CA ASN A 363 -13.73 2.75 -9.12
C ASN A 363 -12.28 2.26 -9.23
N ILE A 364 -11.89 1.23 -8.46
CA ILE A 364 -10.53 0.67 -8.41
C ILE A 364 -10.00 0.28 -9.79
N HIS A 365 -8.67 0.12 -9.90
CA HIS A 365 -7.99 -0.20 -11.14
C HIS A 365 -8.28 0.78 -12.31
N GLY A 366 -8.51 2.06 -12.00
CA GLY A 366 -8.97 3.04 -12.98
C GLY A 366 -8.72 4.51 -12.60
N PRO A 367 -9.07 5.45 -13.48
CA PRO A 367 -8.84 6.88 -13.26
C PRO A 367 -9.85 7.52 -12.31
N LYS A 368 -10.88 6.79 -11.90
CA LYS A 368 -11.96 7.28 -11.03
C LYS A 368 -11.75 6.91 -9.55
N ASP A 369 -10.76 6.09 -9.25
CA ASP A 369 -10.35 5.82 -7.88
C ASP A 369 -9.60 7.04 -7.34
N THR A 370 -10.34 8.03 -6.83
CA THR A 370 -9.81 9.35 -6.49
C THR A 370 -9.97 9.65 -5.01
N VAL A 371 -9.17 10.56 -4.47
CA VAL A 371 -9.17 10.88 -3.03
C VAL A 371 -10.54 11.34 -2.53
N GLU A 372 -11.35 11.94 -3.40
CA GLU A 372 -12.71 12.39 -3.09
C GLU A 372 -13.70 11.25 -2.80
N THR A 373 -13.37 10.01 -3.13
CA THR A 373 -14.21 8.84 -2.81
C THR A 373 -13.93 8.28 -1.41
N LEU A 374 -12.88 8.77 -0.72
CA LEU A 374 -12.41 8.19 0.54
C LEU A 374 -12.98 8.90 1.77
N ASP A 375 -13.08 8.14 2.85
CA ASP A 375 -13.40 8.57 4.20
C ASP A 375 -12.13 8.53 5.07
N PHE A 376 -11.59 9.71 5.35
CA PHE A 376 -10.36 9.84 6.14
C PHE A 376 -10.54 9.46 7.61
N ASP A 377 -11.75 9.54 8.17
CA ASP A 377 -12.01 9.06 9.53
C ASP A 377 -12.03 7.53 9.57
N HIS A 378 -12.47 6.89 8.49
CA HIS A 378 -12.39 5.44 8.30
C HIS A 378 -10.93 4.97 8.25
N MET A 379 -10.10 5.57 7.38
CA MET A 379 -8.65 5.29 7.29
C MET A 379 -7.93 5.44 8.64
N LEU A 380 -8.33 6.43 9.43
CA LEU A 380 -7.75 6.69 10.74
C LEU A 380 -7.93 5.50 11.71
N GLU A 381 -9.04 4.76 11.60
CA GLU A 381 -9.27 3.55 12.40
C GLU A 381 -8.30 2.41 12.02
N PHE A 382 -7.94 2.27 10.74
CA PHE A 382 -6.90 1.33 10.31
C PHE A 382 -5.51 1.75 10.80
N SER A 383 -5.25 3.06 10.89
CA SER A 383 -3.98 3.55 11.44
C SER A 383 -3.87 3.26 12.95
N LYS A 384 -4.98 3.33 13.70
CA LYS A 384 -5.04 2.86 15.09
C LYS A 384 -4.73 1.37 15.20
N LEU A 385 -5.30 0.55 14.30
CA LEU A 385 -5.03 -0.88 14.25
C LEU A 385 -3.54 -1.17 13.98
N ALA A 386 -2.92 -0.47 13.03
CA ALA A 386 -1.49 -0.60 12.75
C ALA A 386 -0.61 -0.23 13.97
N VAL A 387 -0.93 0.87 14.66
CA VAL A 387 -0.24 1.26 15.91
C VAL A 387 -0.43 0.20 16.99
N ALA A 388 -1.66 -0.29 17.19
CA ALA A 388 -1.94 -1.31 18.19
C ALA A 388 -1.18 -2.63 17.93
N TYR A 389 -1.13 -3.06 16.66
CA TYR A 389 -0.34 -4.22 16.25
C TYR A 389 1.16 -4.01 16.51
N ALA A 390 1.70 -2.83 16.17
CA ALA A 390 3.09 -2.51 16.43
C ALA A 390 3.45 -2.60 17.92
N TYR A 391 2.62 -2.05 18.81
CA TYR A 391 2.88 -2.08 20.25
C TYR A 391 2.68 -3.47 20.86
N GLU A 392 1.54 -4.12 20.63
CA GLU A 392 1.24 -5.41 21.29
C GLU A 392 2.17 -6.52 20.80
N VAL A 393 2.44 -6.59 19.50
CA VAL A 393 3.29 -7.64 18.95
C VAL A 393 4.77 -7.25 19.03
N GLY A 394 5.11 -5.96 18.88
CA GLY A 394 6.49 -5.50 18.92
C GLY A 394 7.15 -5.53 20.31
N TYR A 395 6.36 -5.47 21.40
CA TYR A 395 6.87 -5.52 22.78
C TYR A 395 6.64 -6.83 23.51
N ASP A 396 5.90 -7.76 22.93
CA ASP A 396 5.80 -9.10 23.49
C ASP A 396 7.01 -9.92 23.00
N SER A 397 7.69 -10.63 23.90
CA SER A 397 8.75 -11.60 23.54
C SER A 397 8.33 -13.04 23.83
N GLY A 398 7.05 -13.27 24.14
CA GLY A 398 6.47 -14.61 24.29
C GLY A 398 6.89 -15.37 25.56
N ASN A 399 7.43 -14.68 26.58
CA ASN A 399 7.87 -15.27 27.85
C ASN A 399 7.10 -14.75 29.08
#